data_AF-A0A937TAT1-F1
#
_entry.id   AF-A0A937TAT1-F1
#
_cell.length_a   1.000
_cell.length_b   1.000
_cell.length_c   1.000
_cell.angle_alpha   90.00
_cell.angle_beta   90.00
_cell.angle_gamma   90.00
#
_symmetry.space_group_name_H-M   'P 1'
#
loop_
_entity.id
_entity.type
_entity.pdbx_description
1 polymer ?
#
loop_
_entity_poly.entity_id
_entity_poly.type
_entity_poly.pdbx_seq_one_letter_code
_entity_poly.pdbx_strand_id
1 'polypeptide(L)'
;MELFPAVLIGGPPNSGKSVLTHNLTLALRERGVEHYVLRAAPDGEGDWASEADQALVRTIVVPRAWTPAFVEHVCQSLSHRHLPLIVDVGGRPAVWQEAIFDHCTHAILLTLDDPSHSAWLDLVTRHNLLLLADLRSELHGLSVVTATRPMLTGIIAELEWGSRITGPTFDALVEQIARIFAYAPDELRRSHLISAPVENAVDLDSLARTLGVPFTGERVTWQPHHLPDLLDYLPEATPLGLYGRAPNWLYATVALFTHPALFYQFDVRLGWVTPPALRLGPPAPDAPLQASITPQGDHTRLEFAIPTGYLDYDDAGGLAVPPIPTDKGVVLSGKLSLWLYTGLALTYAPLVPWLAVYQPQVGCVVAYSADEAHATGDRIHDAQS
;
A
#
# COMPACT_ATOMS: atom_id res chain seq x y z
N MET A 1 4.68 -21.71 12.69
CA MET A 1 4.70 -20.92 11.44
C MET A 1 5.87 -19.96 11.59
N GLU A 2 6.95 -20.16 10.85
CA GLU A 2 8.06 -19.20 10.89
C GLU A 2 7.55 -17.89 10.30
N LEU A 3 7.51 -16.85 11.11
CA LEU A 3 7.09 -15.53 10.66
C LEU A 3 8.19 -14.97 9.74
N PHE A 4 7.79 -14.30 8.64
CA PHE A 4 8.72 -13.62 7.74
C PHE A 4 9.66 -12.66 8.49
N PRO A 5 10.80 -12.22 7.94
CA PRO A 5 11.59 -11.18 8.58
C PRO A 5 10.87 -9.83 8.56
N ALA A 6 11.01 -9.06 9.64
CA ALA A 6 10.66 -7.65 9.72
C ALA A 6 11.91 -6.84 10.12
N VAL A 7 12.39 -6.00 9.21
CA VAL A 7 13.65 -5.25 9.33
C VAL A 7 13.33 -3.78 9.59
N LEU A 8 13.63 -3.31 10.79
CA LEU A 8 13.47 -1.91 11.20
C LEU A 8 14.59 -1.03 10.61
N ILE A 9 14.25 0.13 10.07
CA ILE A 9 15.22 1.17 9.69
C ILE A 9 15.22 2.24 10.78
N GLY A 10 16.23 2.19 11.64
CA GLY A 10 16.39 3.07 12.80
C GLY A 10 17.41 4.18 12.56
N GLY A 11 17.15 5.36 13.12
CA GLY A 11 18.05 6.51 13.00
C GLY A 11 17.38 7.85 13.31
N PRO A 12 18.14 8.88 13.71
CA PRO A 12 17.58 10.18 14.09
C PRO A 12 16.87 10.86 12.90
N PRO A 13 16.10 11.94 13.12
CA PRO A 13 15.56 12.72 12.02
C PRO A 13 16.67 13.21 11.09
N ASN A 14 16.36 13.34 9.80
CA ASN A 14 17.28 13.81 8.76
C ASN A 14 18.52 12.94 8.51
N SER A 15 18.56 11.69 9.00
CA SER A 15 19.64 10.75 8.66
C SER A 15 19.52 10.09 7.28
N GLY A 16 18.50 10.43 6.49
CA GLY A 16 18.29 9.84 5.15
C GLY A 16 17.53 8.51 5.13
N LYS A 17 16.85 8.12 6.23
CA LYS A 17 16.07 6.87 6.32
C LYS A 17 15.09 6.69 5.15
N SER A 18 14.23 7.67 4.88
CA SER A 18 13.23 7.56 3.80
C SER A 18 13.88 7.39 2.42
N VAL A 19 15.02 8.05 2.17
CA VAL A 19 15.82 7.92 0.94
C VAL A 19 16.42 6.52 0.84
N LEU A 20 16.96 5.99 1.94
CA LEU A 20 17.48 4.63 2.03
C LEU A 20 16.37 3.60 1.81
N THR A 21 15.24 3.72 2.50
CA THR A 21 14.06 2.84 2.36
C THR A 21 13.60 2.79 0.91
N HIS A 22 13.45 3.95 0.26
CA HIS A 22 13.01 4.04 -1.12
C HIS A 22 13.98 3.34 -2.08
N ASN A 23 15.28 3.66 -2.01
CA ASN A 23 16.30 3.08 -2.86
C ASN A 23 16.46 1.57 -2.62
N LEU A 24 16.42 1.13 -1.36
CA LEU A 24 16.48 -0.28 -1.02
C LEU A 24 15.30 -1.04 -1.64
N THR A 25 14.09 -0.49 -1.56
CA THR A 25 12.91 -1.07 -2.22
C THR A 25 13.08 -1.17 -3.73
N LEU A 26 13.61 -0.13 -4.38
CA LEU A 26 13.86 -0.16 -5.83
C LEU A 26 14.85 -1.27 -6.19
N ALA A 27 16.00 -1.32 -5.51
CA ALA A 27 17.05 -2.30 -5.76
C ALA A 27 16.60 -3.74 -5.49
N LEU A 28 15.79 -3.98 -4.45
CA LEU A 28 15.22 -5.29 -4.14
C LEU A 28 14.19 -5.73 -5.18
N ARG A 29 13.33 -4.82 -5.66
CA ARG A 29 12.36 -5.09 -6.74
C ARG A 29 13.06 -5.44 -8.05
N GLU A 30 14.15 -4.74 -8.40
CA GLU A 30 14.95 -5.08 -9.59
C GLU A 30 15.59 -6.48 -9.52
N ARG A 31 15.73 -7.03 -8.31
CA ARG A 31 16.20 -8.40 -8.08
C ARG A 31 15.07 -9.42 -7.91
N GLY A 32 13.80 -9.01 -8.10
CA GLY A 32 12.63 -9.88 -7.92
C GLY A 32 12.40 -10.32 -6.46
N VAL A 33 12.90 -9.55 -5.48
CA VAL A 33 12.72 -9.87 -4.05
C VAL A 33 11.36 -9.35 -3.59
N GLU A 34 10.46 -10.26 -3.24
CA GLU A 34 9.13 -9.93 -2.71
C GLU A 34 9.22 -9.38 -1.28
N HIS A 35 8.71 -8.16 -1.10
CA HIS A 35 8.69 -7.48 0.19
C HIS A 35 7.65 -6.35 0.23
N TYR A 36 7.36 -5.88 1.44
CA TYR A 36 6.50 -4.71 1.64
C TYR A 36 7.16 -3.70 2.59
N VAL A 37 6.97 -2.40 2.30
CA VAL A 37 7.40 -1.32 3.20
C VAL A 37 6.22 -0.94 4.08
N LEU A 38 6.34 -1.26 5.37
CA LEU A 38 5.39 -0.83 6.39
C LEU A 38 5.85 0.53 6.95
N ARG A 39 5.10 1.59 6.63
CA ARG A 39 5.29 2.91 7.25
C ARG A 39 4.72 2.85 8.66
N ALA A 40 5.62 2.74 9.64
CA ALA A 40 5.28 2.64 11.06
C ALA A 40 5.28 4.00 11.77
N ALA A 41 5.25 5.10 11.00
CA ALA A 41 5.07 6.47 11.50
C ALA A 41 3.96 7.19 10.71
N PRO A 42 3.17 8.06 11.37
CA PRO A 42 2.09 8.80 10.74
C PRO A 42 2.57 10.13 10.10
N ASP A 43 3.84 10.23 9.71
CA ASP A 43 4.48 11.44 9.16
C ASP A 43 4.05 11.82 7.73
N GLY A 44 3.21 10.99 7.10
CA GLY A 44 2.56 11.31 5.81
C GLY A 44 3.44 11.04 4.59
N GLU A 45 4.63 10.46 4.75
CA GLU A 45 5.52 10.08 3.66
C GLU A 45 5.07 8.74 3.04
N GLY A 46 4.06 8.80 2.17
CA GLY A 46 3.66 7.65 1.34
C GLY A 46 4.51 7.52 0.07
N ASP A 47 4.64 6.31 -0.47
CA ASP A 47 5.38 5.97 -1.72
C ASP A 47 5.02 6.84 -2.95
N TRP A 48 3.92 7.60 -2.89
CA TRP A 48 3.55 8.62 -3.88
C TRP A 48 4.55 9.77 -4.02
N ALA A 49 5.37 10.06 -2.99
CA ALA A 49 6.44 11.05 -3.11
C ALA A 49 7.49 10.67 -4.16
N SER A 50 7.55 9.38 -4.54
CA SER A 50 8.49 8.88 -5.53
C SER A 50 7.91 8.66 -6.93
N GLU A 51 6.58 8.59 -7.08
CA GLU A 51 5.92 8.28 -8.36
C GLU A 51 5.11 9.48 -8.94
N ALA A 52 5.10 10.64 -8.29
CA ALA A 52 4.43 11.86 -8.77
C ALA A 52 5.42 12.98 -9.16
N ASP A 53 5.02 13.79 -10.15
CA ASP A 53 5.75 14.96 -10.63
C ASP A 53 6.14 15.90 -9.46
N GLN A 54 7.42 16.25 -9.37
CA GLN A 54 8.05 16.84 -8.19
C GLN A 54 7.48 18.21 -7.81
N ALA A 55 6.76 18.88 -8.72
CA ALA A 55 6.03 20.11 -8.45
C ALA A 55 4.78 19.91 -7.58
N LEU A 56 4.20 18.70 -7.55
CA LEU A 56 2.98 18.36 -6.79
C LEU A 56 3.26 17.77 -5.39
N VAL A 57 4.44 17.19 -5.17
CA VAL A 57 4.82 16.53 -3.90
C VAL A 57 5.01 17.54 -2.76
N ARG A 58 5.31 18.82 -3.07
CA ARG A 58 5.59 19.86 -2.07
C ARG A 58 4.37 20.42 -1.34
N THR A 59 3.16 20.00 -1.68
CA THR A 59 1.94 20.70 -1.21
C THR A 59 0.99 19.87 -0.37
N ILE A 60 1.23 18.57 -0.15
CA ILE A 60 0.34 17.72 0.66
C ILE A 60 1.15 16.78 1.56
N VAL A 61 1.82 17.36 2.55
CA VAL A 61 2.14 16.65 3.80
C VAL A 61 1.00 16.97 4.75
N VAL A 62 0.06 16.05 4.92
CA VAL A 62 -0.86 16.11 6.06
C VAL A 62 -0.16 15.35 7.18
N PRO A 63 0.35 16.02 8.23
CA PRO A 63 0.88 15.33 9.39
C PRO A 63 -0.28 14.55 10.02
N ARG A 64 -0.16 13.23 10.12
CA ARG A 64 -1.14 12.42 10.82
C ARG A 64 -0.65 12.24 12.26
N ALA A 65 -1.56 12.33 13.21
CA ALA A 65 -1.21 12.28 14.62
C ALA A 65 -0.91 10.84 15.05
N TRP A 66 0.07 10.68 15.94
CA TRP A 66 0.26 9.42 16.65
C TRP A 66 -0.94 9.14 17.55
N THR A 67 -1.52 7.95 17.42
CA THR A 67 -2.62 7.47 18.27
C THR A 67 -2.30 6.05 18.78
N PRO A 68 -2.84 5.63 19.94
CA PRO A 68 -2.72 4.25 20.41
C PRO A 68 -3.23 3.22 19.37
N ALA A 69 -4.37 3.51 18.74
CA ALA A 69 -4.94 2.65 17.70
C ALA A 69 -4.01 2.46 16.48
N PHE A 70 -3.31 3.52 16.06
CA PHE A 70 -2.33 3.41 14.99
C PHE A 70 -1.18 2.47 15.37
N VAL A 71 -0.64 2.59 16.60
CA VAL A 71 0.45 1.73 17.08
C VAL A 71 -0.01 0.27 17.17
N GLU A 72 -1.18 0.03 17.75
CA GLU A 72 -1.77 -1.31 17.85
C GLU A 72 -1.93 -1.97 16.47
N HIS A 73 -2.43 -1.22 15.49
CA HIS A 73 -2.56 -1.73 14.12
C HIS A 73 -1.21 -2.05 13.46
N VAL A 74 -0.20 -1.21 13.65
CA VAL A 74 1.16 -1.49 13.14
C VAL A 74 1.67 -2.78 13.78
N CYS A 75 1.48 -2.97 15.08
CA CYS A 75 1.85 -4.20 15.78
C CYS A 75 1.10 -5.44 15.26
N GLN A 76 -0.19 -5.32 14.96
CA GLN A 76 -0.99 -6.39 14.36
C GLN A 76 -0.50 -6.75 12.96
N SER A 77 -0.25 -5.74 12.11
CA SER A 77 0.31 -5.92 10.76
C SER A 77 1.67 -6.59 10.79
N LEU A 78 2.54 -6.22 11.75
CA LEU A 78 3.82 -6.88 11.95
C LEU A 78 3.64 -8.33 12.43
N SER A 79 2.73 -8.59 13.35
CA SER A 79 2.49 -9.93 13.90
C SER A 79 1.92 -10.91 12.87
N HIS A 80 1.09 -10.43 11.94
CA HIS A 80 0.42 -11.23 10.91
C HIS A 80 0.96 -10.96 9.51
N ARG A 81 2.23 -10.57 9.40
CA ARG A 81 2.86 -10.25 8.12
C ARG A 81 2.84 -11.41 7.14
N HIS A 82 2.47 -11.11 5.90
CA HIS A 82 2.39 -12.06 4.78
C HIS A 82 3.60 -11.99 3.84
N LEU A 83 4.50 -11.04 4.06
CA LEU A 83 5.76 -10.90 3.32
C LEU A 83 6.88 -10.46 4.27
N PRO A 84 8.15 -10.61 3.83
CA PRO A 84 9.25 -9.84 4.39
C PRO A 84 8.92 -8.34 4.45
N LEU A 85 9.14 -7.72 5.61
CA LEU A 85 8.82 -6.31 5.84
C LEU A 85 10.08 -5.47 6.03
N ILE A 86 10.10 -4.32 5.36
CA ILE A 86 10.93 -3.18 5.75
C ILE A 86 10.04 -2.25 6.57
N VAL A 87 10.45 -1.94 7.80
CA VAL A 87 9.67 -1.16 8.76
C VAL A 87 10.33 0.20 8.92
N ASP A 88 9.70 1.21 8.35
CA ASP A 88 10.19 2.59 8.44
C ASP A 88 9.59 3.27 9.67
N VAL A 89 10.44 3.54 10.67
CA VAL A 89 10.05 4.13 11.94
C VAL A 89 10.48 5.60 12.00
N GLY A 90 9.63 6.42 12.59
CA GLY A 90 9.92 7.85 12.77
C GLY A 90 11.21 8.07 13.55
N GLY A 91 11.90 9.19 13.31
CA GLY A 91 13.24 9.42 13.87
C GLY A 91 13.29 9.73 15.38
N ARG A 92 12.14 9.84 16.05
CA ARG A 92 12.02 10.15 17.49
C ARG A 92 10.88 9.34 18.12
N PRO A 93 11.04 8.01 18.24
CA PRO A 93 10.02 7.18 18.87
C PRO A 93 9.86 7.58 20.34
N ALA A 94 8.62 7.75 20.79
CA ALA A 94 8.29 7.83 22.21
C ALA A 94 8.21 6.41 22.80
N VAL A 95 8.40 6.27 24.12
CA VAL A 95 8.43 4.96 24.81
C VAL A 95 7.21 4.09 24.51
N TRP A 96 6.01 4.68 24.45
CA TRP A 96 4.79 3.91 24.16
C TRP A 96 4.69 3.44 22.69
N GLN A 97 5.48 4.01 21.79
CA GLN A 97 5.58 3.60 20.37
C GLN A 97 6.61 2.49 20.18
N GLU A 98 7.51 2.29 21.14
CA GLU A 98 8.53 1.25 21.10
C GLU A 98 7.93 -0.17 21.05
N ALA A 99 6.65 -0.35 21.41
CA ALA A 99 5.92 -1.60 21.23
C ALA A 99 5.99 -2.13 19.77
N ILE A 100 6.10 -1.25 18.77
CA ILE A 100 6.30 -1.64 17.36
C ILE A 100 7.58 -2.46 17.19
N PHE A 101 8.62 -2.14 17.97
CA PHE A 101 9.95 -2.70 17.81
C PHE A 101 9.97 -4.14 18.32
N ASP A 102 9.15 -4.48 19.31
CA ASP A 102 8.98 -5.85 19.82
C ASP A 102 8.46 -6.84 18.76
N HIS A 103 7.83 -6.34 17.71
CA HIS A 103 7.34 -7.15 16.59
C HIS A 103 8.31 -7.19 15.39
N CYS A 104 9.41 -6.44 15.46
CA CYS A 104 10.49 -6.51 14.49
C CYS A 104 11.46 -7.64 14.84
N THR A 105 12.23 -8.08 13.85
CA THR A 105 13.20 -9.19 14.01
C THR A 105 14.64 -8.74 13.86
N HIS A 106 14.85 -7.72 13.03
CA HIS A 106 16.15 -7.21 12.63
C HIS A 106 16.13 -5.70 12.61
N ALA A 107 17.31 -5.08 12.63
CA ALA A 107 17.47 -3.64 12.48
C ALA A 107 18.60 -3.27 11.52
N ILE A 108 18.43 -2.13 10.85
CA ILE A 108 19.46 -1.35 10.18
C ILE A 108 19.53 -0.03 10.93
N LEU A 109 20.72 0.34 11.42
CA LEU A 109 20.97 1.65 12.01
C LEU A 109 21.63 2.57 10.99
N LEU A 110 21.08 3.78 10.91
CA LEU A 110 21.56 4.87 10.06
C LEU A 110 21.67 6.15 10.88
N THR A 111 22.86 6.43 11.40
CA THR A 111 23.10 7.51 12.39
C THR A 111 24.13 8.52 11.93
N LEU A 112 24.05 9.74 12.46
CA LEU A 112 24.87 10.88 12.02
C LEU A 112 26.11 11.08 12.90
N ASP A 113 25.98 10.73 14.17
CA ASP A 113 26.96 11.01 15.22
C ASP A 113 26.89 9.94 16.34
N ASP A 114 27.92 9.90 17.20
CA ASP A 114 28.03 8.92 18.29
C ASP A 114 26.88 9.01 19.32
N PRO A 115 26.35 10.20 19.67
CA PRO A 115 25.20 10.30 20.57
C PRO A 115 23.93 9.66 19.99
N SER A 116 23.60 9.95 18.73
CA SER A 116 22.43 9.35 18.06
C SER A 116 22.63 7.86 17.83
N HIS A 117 23.85 7.43 17.50
CA HIS A 117 24.24 6.02 17.43
C HIS A 117 23.96 5.28 18.73
N SER A 118 24.49 5.79 19.85
CA SER A 118 24.31 5.17 21.17
C SER A 118 22.83 5.05 21.54
N ALA A 119 22.06 6.12 21.34
CA ALA A 119 20.63 6.14 21.66
C ALA A 119 19.82 5.10 20.85
N TRP A 120 20.12 4.95 19.56
CA TRP A 120 19.44 3.97 18.71
C TRP A 120 19.93 2.54 18.93
N LEU A 121 21.22 2.35 19.23
CA LEU A 121 21.77 1.05 19.59
C LEU A 121 21.16 0.53 20.90
N ASP A 122 20.93 1.41 21.87
CA ASP A 122 20.22 1.08 23.12
C ASP A 122 18.79 0.61 22.84
N LEU A 123 18.07 1.26 21.91
CA LEU A 123 16.73 0.84 21.48
C LEU A 123 16.75 -0.55 20.84
N VAL A 124 17.62 -0.75 19.84
CA VAL A 124 17.79 -2.05 19.16
C VAL A 124 18.10 -3.16 20.15
N THR A 125 19.00 -2.90 21.10
CA THR A 125 19.40 -3.87 22.14
C THR A 125 18.26 -4.17 23.10
N ARG A 126 17.54 -3.14 23.57
CA ARG A 126 16.41 -3.28 24.49
C ARG A 126 15.29 -4.17 23.93
N HIS A 127 15.06 -4.09 22.61
CA HIS A 127 14.04 -4.87 21.91
C HIS A 127 14.59 -6.15 21.26
N ASN A 128 15.82 -6.57 21.60
CA ASN A 128 16.46 -7.79 21.11
C ASN A 128 16.49 -7.92 19.57
N LEU A 129 16.64 -6.81 18.86
CA LEU A 129 16.69 -6.80 17.41
C LEU A 129 18.06 -7.22 16.91
N LEU A 130 18.10 -8.13 15.92
CA LEU A 130 19.34 -8.54 15.29
C LEU A 130 19.85 -7.44 14.35
N LEU A 131 20.97 -6.83 14.71
CA LEU A 131 21.57 -5.75 13.93
C LEU A 131 22.20 -6.30 12.65
N LEU A 132 21.63 -5.94 11.50
CA LEU A 132 22.12 -6.32 10.18
C LEU A 132 23.16 -5.35 9.67
N ALA A 133 22.92 -4.05 9.87
CA ALA A 133 23.82 -3.01 9.43
C ALA A 133 23.88 -1.87 10.45
N ASP A 134 25.08 -1.34 10.66
CA ASP A 134 25.37 -0.18 11.49
C ASP A 134 26.14 0.84 10.64
N LEU A 135 25.41 1.82 10.11
CA LEU A 135 25.89 2.73 9.08
C LEU A 135 25.94 4.17 9.59
N ARG A 136 27.08 4.83 9.36
CA ARG A 136 27.20 6.27 9.51
C ARG A 136 26.70 6.96 8.24
N SER A 137 25.68 7.80 8.38
CA SER A 137 25.20 8.65 7.29
C SER A 137 26.04 9.92 7.20
N GLU A 138 26.59 10.19 6.02
CA GLU A 138 27.33 11.43 5.74
C GLU A 138 26.68 12.18 4.57
N LEU A 139 26.61 13.51 4.63
CA LEU A 139 26.03 14.29 3.55
C LEU A 139 26.96 14.31 2.31
N HIS A 140 28.27 14.35 2.55
CA HIS A 140 29.30 14.40 1.53
C HIS A 140 30.39 13.39 1.86
N GLY A 141 30.96 12.74 0.86
CA GLY A 141 32.05 11.78 1.05
C GLY A 141 31.89 10.57 0.16
N LEU A 142 32.62 9.50 0.50
CA LEU A 142 32.54 8.23 -0.21
C LEU A 142 31.89 7.19 0.69
N SER A 143 30.97 6.42 0.11
CA SER A 143 30.44 5.22 0.76
C SER A 143 31.54 4.17 0.88
N VAL A 144 31.87 3.76 2.11
CA VAL A 144 32.95 2.80 2.40
C VAL A 144 32.43 1.70 3.31
N VAL A 145 32.68 0.45 2.93
CA VAL A 145 32.43 -0.73 3.79
C VAL A 145 33.63 -0.93 4.71
N THR A 146 33.39 -0.93 6.01
CA THR A 146 34.39 -1.24 7.04
C THR A 146 34.42 -2.74 7.36
N ALA A 147 33.25 -3.36 7.52
CA ALA A 147 33.12 -4.81 7.71
C ALA A 147 31.80 -5.32 7.15
N THR A 148 31.74 -6.59 6.77
CA THR A 148 30.50 -7.28 6.34
C THR A 148 30.08 -8.39 7.31
N ARG A 149 30.91 -8.68 8.32
CA ARG A 149 30.67 -9.71 9.34
C ARG A 149 31.19 -9.22 10.70
N PRO A 150 30.50 -9.51 11.82
CA PRO A 150 29.24 -10.27 11.92
C PRO A 150 28.01 -9.51 11.37
N MET A 151 28.12 -8.19 11.23
CA MET A 151 27.12 -7.31 10.62
C MET A 151 27.83 -6.36 9.63
N LEU A 152 27.07 -5.71 8.76
CA LEU A 152 27.60 -4.67 7.87
C LEU A 152 27.89 -3.41 8.66
N THR A 153 29.10 -2.87 8.54
CA THR A 153 29.46 -1.57 9.12
C THR A 153 30.17 -0.72 8.08
N GLY A 154 29.96 0.60 8.15
CA GLY A 154 30.58 1.51 7.21
C GLY A 154 29.94 2.89 7.16
N ILE A 155 30.33 3.64 6.13
CA ILE A 155 29.79 4.96 5.80
C ILE A 155 28.90 4.81 4.56
N ILE A 156 27.75 5.45 4.60
CA ILE A 156 26.90 5.68 3.43
C ILE A 156 26.75 7.19 3.24
N ALA A 157 27.16 7.67 2.07
CA ALA A 157 27.15 9.09 1.75
C ALA A 157 26.05 9.44 0.73
N GLU A 158 25.74 10.73 0.61
CA GLU A 158 24.93 11.30 -0.49
C GLU A 158 23.49 10.76 -0.55
N LEU A 159 22.85 10.60 0.61
CA LEU A 159 21.43 10.23 0.73
C LEU A 159 20.51 11.41 0.40
N GLU A 160 20.52 11.83 -0.86
CA GLU A 160 19.70 12.92 -1.39
C GLU A 160 18.40 12.42 -2.02
N TRP A 161 17.34 13.22 -1.92
CA TRP A 161 16.06 12.88 -2.52
C TRP A 161 16.13 12.90 -4.05
N GLY A 162 15.55 11.86 -4.66
CA GLY A 162 15.48 11.73 -6.12
C GLY A 162 16.75 11.22 -6.78
N SER A 163 17.82 10.97 -6.02
CA SER A 163 19.03 10.32 -6.53
C SER A 163 18.99 8.80 -6.27
N ARG A 164 19.61 8.05 -7.18
CA ARG A 164 19.83 6.62 -7.03
C ARG A 164 21.11 6.41 -6.23
N ILE A 165 20.99 5.76 -5.07
CA ILE A 165 22.17 5.42 -4.26
C ILE A 165 22.98 4.37 -5.01
N THR A 166 24.29 4.59 -5.12
CA THR A 166 25.23 3.64 -5.69
C THR A 166 26.46 3.54 -4.80
N GLY A 167 27.15 2.40 -4.85
CA GLY A 167 28.41 2.22 -4.16
C GLY A 167 28.43 1.02 -3.21
N PRO A 168 29.62 0.67 -2.71
CA PRO A 168 29.86 -0.63 -2.08
C PRO A 168 29.05 -0.85 -0.81
N THR A 169 28.82 0.19 -0.01
CA THR A 169 28.01 0.09 1.22
C THR A 169 26.56 -0.22 0.91
N PHE A 170 25.98 0.44 -0.08
CA PHE A 170 24.59 0.21 -0.47
C PHE A 170 24.43 -1.17 -1.13
N ASP A 171 25.34 -1.54 -2.03
CA ASP A 171 25.31 -2.86 -2.69
C ASP A 171 25.41 -4.01 -1.67
N ALA A 172 26.30 -3.88 -0.69
CA ALA A 172 26.45 -4.84 0.40
C ALA A 172 25.19 -4.91 1.29
N LEU A 173 24.55 -3.78 1.56
CA LEU A 173 23.29 -3.73 2.30
C LEU A 173 22.17 -4.44 1.53
N VAL A 174 22.01 -4.13 0.23
CA VAL A 174 21.01 -4.78 -0.62
C VAL A 174 21.23 -6.30 -0.66
N GLU A 175 22.49 -6.75 -0.79
CA GLU A 175 22.81 -8.18 -0.76
C GLU A 175 22.43 -8.83 0.59
N GLN A 176 22.71 -8.17 1.70
CA GLN A 176 22.39 -8.69 3.02
C GLN A 176 20.88 -8.81 3.25
N ILE A 177 20.10 -7.81 2.83
CA ILE A 177 18.64 -7.84 2.94
C ILE A 177 18.05 -8.87 1.99
N ALA A 178 18.52 -8.93 0.73
CA ALA A 178 18.07 -9.92 -0.24
C ALA A 178 18.26 -11.37 0.26
N ARG A 179 19.36 -11.66 0.97
CA ARG A 179 19.59 -12.99 1.57
C ARG A 179 18.57 -13.36 2.64
N ILE A 180 18.16 -12.39 3.47
CA ILE A 180 17.19 -12.62 4.54
C ILE A 180 15.77 -12.68 3.97
N PHE A 181 15.54 -12.00 2.85
CA PHE A 181 14.26 -11.99 2.13
C PHE A 181 14.23 -13.05 1.02
N ALA A 182 15.14 -14.02 1.03
CA ALA A 182 15.32 -15.03 -0.04
C ALA A 182 14.22 -16.10 -0.03
N TYR A 183 12.97 -15.66 -0.26
CA TYR A 183 11.83 -16.53 -0.51
C TYR A 183 11.58 -16.57 -2.01
N ALA A 184 11.34 -17.77 -2.56
CA ALA A 184 11.00 -17.89 -3.96
C ALA A 184 9.64 -17.20 -4.23
N PRO A 185 9.56 -16.20 -5.14
CA PRO A 185 8.31 -15.45 -5.37
C PRO A 185 7.13 -16.35 -5.74
N ASP A 186 7.39 -17.40 -6.54
CA ASP A 186 6.36 -18.37 -6.93
C ASP A 186 5.88 -19.23 -5.76
N GLU A 187 6.73 -19.53 -4.78
CA GLU A 187 6.32 -20.27 -3.57
C GLU A 187 5.47 -19.40 -2.65
N LEU A 188 5.87 -18.13 -2.45
CA LEU A 188 5.06 -17.15 -1.70
C LEU A 188 3.69 -16.96 -2.34
N ARG A 189 3.67 -16.68 -3.65
CA ARG A 189 2.44 -16.53 -4.43
C ARG A 189 1.54 -17.76 -4.30
N ARG A 190 2.10 -18.96 -4.50
CA ARG A 190 1.35 -20.22 -4.33
C ARG A 190 0.81 -20.37 -2.92
N SER A 191 1.61 -20.06 -1.89
CA SER A 191 1.16 -20.14 -0.50
C SER A 191 -0.04 -19.22 -0.25
N HIS A 192 -0.03 -17.98 -0.75
CA HIS A 192 -1.15 -17.06 -0.61
C HIS A 192 -2.39 -17.52 -1.38
N LEU A 193 -2.21 -18.02 -2.61
CA LEU A 193 -3.32 -18.55 -3.40
C LEU A 193 -3.94 -19.79 -2.76
N ILE A 194 -3.14 -20.71 -2.21
CA ILE A 194 -3.61 -21.90 -1.50
C ILE A 194 -4.35 -21.51 -0.22
N SER A 195 -3.94 -20.43 0.45
CA SER A 195 -4.62 -19.94 1.65
C SER A 195 -5.88 -19.11 1.35
N ALA A 196 -6.29 -18.99 0.09
CA ALA A 196 -7.50 -18.27 -0.27
C ALA A 196 -8.73 -18.94 0.35
N PRO A 197 -9.69 -18.17 0.89
CA PRO A 197 -10.92 -18.71 1.49
C PRO A 197 -11.95 -19.18 0.46
N VAL A 198 -11.55 -19.31 -0.81
CA VAL A 198 -12.39 -19.66 -1.96
C VAL A 198 -11.62 -20.57 -2.91
N GLU A 199 -12.36 -21.39 -3.65
CA GLU A 199 -11.79 -22.30 -4.66
C GLU A 199 -11.23 -21.53 -5.87
N ASN A 200 -11.95 -20.50 -6.32
CA ASN A 200 -11.56 -19.67 -7.46
C ASN A 200 -10.71 -18.47 -7.00
N ALA A 201 -9.43 -18.70 -6.72
CA ALA A 201 -8.47 -17.61 -6.50
C ALA A 201 -7.72 -17.29 -7.81
N VAL A 202 -7.89 -16.07 -8.31
CA VAL A 202 -7.29 -15.59 -9.55
C VAL A 202 -6.06 -14.75 -9.26
N ASP A 203 -4.93 -15.16 -9.81
CA ASP A 203 -3.71 -14.35 -9.87
C ASP A 203 -3.76 -13.39 -11.06
N LEU A 204 -3.85 -12.10 -10.76
CA LEU A 204 -3.93 -11.03 -11.76
C LEU A 204 -2.73 -10.98 -12.69
N ASP A 205 -1.53 -11.29 -12.23
CA ASP A 205 -0.34 -11.27 -13.10
C ASP A 205 -0.39 -12.43 -14.10
N SER A 206 -0.82 -13.62 -13.65
CA SER A 206 -1.04 -14.77 -14.54
C SER A 206 -2.17 -14.50 -15.52
N LEU A 207 -3.29 -13.93 -15.06
CA LEU A 207 -4.41 -13.55 -15.93
C LEU A 207 -3.99 -12.50 -16.97
N ALA A 208 -3.27 -11.46 -16.56
CA ALA A 208 -2.77 -10.42 -17.46
C ALA A 208 -1.91 -11.00 -18.59
N ARG A 209 -1.05 -11.99 -18.30
CA ARG A 209 -0.27 -12.68 -19.33
C ARG A 209 -1.16 -13.46 -20.29
N THR A 210 -2.18 -14.16 -19.78
CA THR A 210 -3.16 -14.88 -20.61
C THR A 210 -3.93 -13.94 -21.54
N LEU A 211 -4.30 -12.76 -21.04
CA LEU A 211 -5.04 -11.75 -21.81
C LEU A 211 -4.15 -10.86 -22.69
N GLY A 212 -2.83 -11.05 -22.68
CA GLY A 212 -1.89 -10.24 -23.47
C GLY A 212 -1.77 -8.78 -22.98
N VAL A 213 -2.09 -8.50 -21.72
CA VAL A 213 -1.97 -7.17 -21.12
C VAL A 213 -0.49 -6.79 -21.01
N PRO A 214 -0.09 -5.55 -21.39
CA PRO A 214 1.30 -5.14 -21.35
C PRO A 214 1.92 -5.13 -19.94
N PHE A 215 3.19 -5.51 -19.86
CA PHE A 215 4.02 -5.40 -18.66
C PHE A 215 5.12 -4.36 -18.85
N THR A 216 5.35 -3.53 -17.84
CA THR A 216 6.53 -2.66 -17.74
C THR A 216 7.43 -3.22 -16.65
N GLY A 217 8.49 -3.94 -17.04
CA GLY A 217 9.25 -4.78 -16.11
C GLY A 217 8.37 -5.90 -15.56
N GLU A 218 8.28 -6.02 -14.24
CA GLU A 218 7.41 -6.99 -13.57
C GLU A 218 5.98 -6.47 -13.32
N ARG A 219 5.70 -5.18 -13.60
CA ARG A 219 4.39 -4.57 -13.30
C ARG A 219 3.45 -4.66 -14.51
N VAL A 220 2.27 -5.23 -14.30
CA VAL A 220 1.16 -5.16 -15.25
C VAL A 220 0.63 -3.74 -15.41
N THR A 221 0.34 -3.32 -16.64
CA THR A 221 -0.24 -2.00 -16.96
C THR A 221 -1.69 -2.16 -17.44
N TRP A 222 -2.61 -2.20 -16.48
CA TRP A 222 -4.05 -2.28 -16.78
C TRP A 222 -4.57 -0.98 -17.40
N GLN A 223 -5.40 -1.11 -18.43
CA GLN A 223 -6.13 -0.02 -19.06
C GLN A 223 -7.63 -0.33 -19.04
N PRO A 224 -8.52 0.68 -19.03
CA PRO A 224 -9.96 0.46 -18.94
C PRO A 224 -10.53 -0.46 -20.02
N HIS A 225 -9.98 -0.41 -21.24
CA HIS A 225 -10.40 -1.26 -22.35
C HIS A 225 -10.08 -2.75 -22.16
N HIS A 226 -9.29 -3.14 -21.15
CA HIS A 226 -9.06 -4.54 -20.80
C HIS A 226 -10.19 -5.13 -19.93
N LEU A 227 -11.12 -4.32 -19.40
CA LEU A 227 -12.18 -4.81 -18.53
C LEU A 227 -13.11 -5.83 -19.21
N PRO A 228 -13.58 -5.63 -20.45
CA PRO A 228 -14.45 -6.62 -21.11
C PRO A 228 -13.80 -8.00 -21.22
N ASP A 229 -12.57 -8.07 -21.75
CA ASP A 229 -11.84 -9.35 -21.89
C ASP A 229 -11.54 -10.01 -20.54
N LEU A 230 -11.30 -9.21 -19.51
CA LEU A 230 -11.11 -9.70 -18.15
C LEU A 230 -12.40 -10.30 -17.58
N LEU A 231 -13.54 -9.62 -17.75
CA LEU A 231 -14.83 -10.10 -17.25
C LEU A 231 -15.29 -11.36 -17.99
N ASP A 232 -15.08 -11.43 -19.29
CA ASP A 232 -15.39 -12.61 -20.11
C ASP A 232 -14.57 -13.85 -19.69
N TYR A 233 -13.38 -13.65 -19.13
CA TYR A 233 -12.54 -14.75 -18.64
C TYR A 233 -12.95 -15.24 -17.24
N LEU A 234 -13.49 -14.36 -16.39
CA LEU A 234 -13.79 -14.68 -15.00
C LEU A 234 -15.05 -15.54 -14.86
N PRO A 235 -15.10 -16.47 -13.89
CA PRO A 235 -16.28 -17.28 -13.66
C PRO A 235 -17.41 -16.45 -13.05
N GLU A 236 -18.50 -16.26 -13.79
CA GLU A 236 -19.67 -15.49 -13.36
C GLU A 236 -20.37 -16.11 -12.14
N ALA A 237 -20.82 -15.26 -11.21
CA ALA A 237 -21.66 -15.61 -10.07
C ALA A 237 -21.13 -16.74 -9.15
N THR A 238 -19.80 -16.94 -9.10
CA THR A 238 -19.15 -17.86 -8.16
C THR A 238 -18.30 -17.08 -7.15
N PRO A 239 -18.09 -17.60 -5.92
CA PRO A 239 -17.16 -16.98 -4.98
C PRO A 239 -15.77 -16.84 -5.61
N LEU A 240 -15.22 -15.63 -5.57
CA LEU A 240 -14.00 -15.27 -6.30
C LEU A 240 -13.02 -14.58 -5.38
N GLY A 241 -11.75 -14.98 -5.46
CA GLY A 241 -10.63 -14.36 -4.76
C GLY A 241 -9.72 -13.69 -5.77
N LEU A 242 -9.35 -12.43 -5.55
CA LEU A 242 -8.41 -11.71 -6.40
C LEU A 242 -7.07 -11.49 -5.70
N TYR A 243 -6.00 -11.98 -6.30
CA TYR A 243 -4.62 -11.84 -5.84
C TYR A 243 -3.82 -10.99 -6.84
N GLY A 244 -3.04 -10.04 -6.33
CA GLY A 244 -2.10 -9.25 -7.14
C GLY A 244 -2.42 -7.76 -7.19
N ARG A 245 -1.65 -7.01 -7.99
CA ARG A 245 -1.77 -5.55 -8.05
C ARG A 245 -2.64 -5.13 -9.24
N ALA A 246 -3.61 -4.26 -8.98
CA ALA A 246 -4.42 -3.63 -10.01
C ALA A 246 -5.00 -2.28 -9.52
N PRO A 247 -5.47 -1.42 -10.44
CA PRO A 247 -6.14 -0.17 -10.08
C PRO A 247 -7.44 -0.37 -9.30
N ASN A 248 -7.88 0.69 -8.61
CA ASN A 248 -9.10 0.69 -7.81
C ASN A 248 -10.37 0.34 -8.61
N TRP A 249 -10.48 0.84 -9.85
CA TRP A 249 -11.60 0.56 -10.74
C TRP A 249 -11.69 -0.92 -11.11
N LEU A 250 -10.57 -1.62 -11.27
CA LEU A 250 -10.58 -3.05 -11.61
C LEU A 250 -11.11 -3.87 -10.43
N TYR A 251 -10.62 -3.60 -9.22
CA TYR A 251 -11.12 -4.23 -8.01
C TYR A 251 -12.62 -3.97 -7.80
N ALA A 252 -13.05 -2.72 -7.99
CA ALA A 252 -14.47 -2.37 -7.92
C ALA A 252 -15.32 -3.14 -8.95
N THR A 253 -14.88 -3.19 -10.22
CA THR A 253 -15.57 -3.92 -11.28
C THR A 253 -15.68 -5.42 -10.98
N VAL A 254 -14.60 -6.07 -10.55
CA VAL A 254 -14.62 -7.51 -10.26
C VAL A 254 -15.50 -7.80 -9.03
N ALA A 255 -15.46 -6.96 -7.99
CA ALA A 255 -16.34 -7.11 -6.83
C ALA A 255 -17.82 -7.02 -7.24
N LEU A 256 -18.17 -6.07 -8.13
CA LEU A 256 -19.52 -5.91 -8.67
C LEU A 256 -19.95 -7.08 -9.55
N PHE A 257 -19.06 -7.57 -10.42
CA PHE A 257 -19.30 -8.75 -11.27
C PHE A 257 -19.52 -10.03 -10.45
N THR A 258 -18.82 -10.17 -9.32
CA THR A 258 -18.92 -11.34 -8.45
C THR A 258 -20.22 -11.34 -7.64
N HIS A 259 -20.77 -10.16 -7.33
CA HIS A 259 -21.99 -10.03 -6.52
C HIS A 259 -23.21 -10.69 -7.21
N PRO A 260 -24.03 -11.50 -6.49
CA PRO A 260 -24.12 -11.63 -5.03
C PRO A 260 -23.23 -12.69 -4.38
N ALA A 261 -22.36 -13.37 -5.14
CA ALA A 261 -21.40 -14.30 -4.56
C ALA A 261 -20.31 -13.55 -3.76
N LEU A 262 -19.59 -14.28 -2.91
CA LEU A 262 -18.56 -13.70 -2.05
C LEU A 262 -17.32 -13.31 -2.85
N PHE A 263 -16.95 -12.04 -2.76
CA PHE A 263 -15.69 -11.52 -3.29
C PHE A 263 -14.65 -11.39 -2.18
N TYR A 264 -13.47 -11.93 -2.42
CA TYR A 264 -12.30 -11.78 -1.57
C TYR A 264 -11.17 -11.09 -2.34
N GLN A 265 -10.36 -10.30 -1.65
CA GLN A 265 -9.15 -9.71 -2.19
C GLN A 265 -8.00 -9.89 -1.22
N PHE A 266 -6.80 -10.10 -1.76
CA PHE A 266 -5.59 -10.19 -0.95
C PHE A 266 -5.00 -8.79 -0.70
N ASP A 267 -4.94 -8.35 0.55
CA ASP A 267 -4.15 -7.19 1.00
C ASP A 267 -2.92 -7.71 1.74
N VAL A 268 -1.73 -7.28 1.34
CA VAL A 268 -0.46 -7.74 1.92
C VAL A 268 -0.34 -7.52 3.44
N ARG A 269 -1.08 -6.56 4.00
CA ARG A 269 -1.09 -6.25 5.44
C ARG A 269 -2.12 -7.06 6.21
N LEU A 270 -3.21 -7.48 5.56
CA LEU A 270 -4.39 -8.07 6.20
C LEU A 270 -4.64 -9.54 5.80
N GLY A 271 -3.99 -10.00 4.73
CA GLY A 271 -4.29 -11.27 4.08
C GLY A 271 -5.54 -11.17 3.21
N TRP A 272 -6.31 -12.25 3.17
CA TRP A 272 -7.56 -12.31 2.42
C TRP A 272 -8.68 -11.61 3.17
N VAL A 273 -9.24 -10.55 2.57
CA VAL A 273 -10.31 -9.74 3.14
C VAL A 273 -11.51 -9.64 2.21
N THR A 274 -12.66 -9.29 2.75
CA THR A 274 -13.89 -9.03 1.99
C THR A 274 -14.19 -7.54 1.94
N PRO A 275 -14.98 -7.05 0.97
CA PRO A 275 -15.49 -5.69 1.01
C PRO A 275 -16.27 -5.42 2.31
N PRO A 276 -16.05 -4.29 3.02
CA PRO A 276 -16.82 -3.97 4.21
C PRO A 276 -18.26 -3.61 3.82
N ALA A 277 -19.22 -4.05 4.64
CA ALA A 277 -20.62 -3.64 4.49
C ALA A 277 -20.80 -2.22 5.02
N LEU A 278 -21.18 -1.28 4.15
CA LEU A 278 -21.43 0.12 4.52
C LEU A 278 -22.93 0.38 4.62
N ARG A 279 -23.31 1.46 5.32
CA ARG A 279 -24.72 1.85 5.51
C ARG A 279 -24.98 3.22 4.90
N LEU A 280 -26.08 3.36 4.17
CA LEU A 280 -26.50 4.68 3.69
C LEU A 280 -27.00 5.52 4.87
N GLY A 281 -26.42 6.70 5.04
CA GLY A 281 -26.76 7.66 6.08
C GLY A 281 -25.73 8.77 6.17
N PRO A 282 -26.09 9.94 6.74
CA PRO A 282 -25.11 10.99 6.95
C PRO A 282 -24.01 10.49 7.90
N PRO A 283 -22.71 10.59 7.53
CA PRO A 283 -21.64 10.26 8.46
C PRO A 283 -21.67 11.21 9.65
N ALA A 284 -21.36 10.69 10.84
CA ALA A 284 -21.17 11.53 12.02
C ALA A 284 -19.98 12.49 11.79
N PRO A 285 -19.96 13.69 12.38
CA PRO A 285 -18.88 14.66 12.18
C PRO A 285 -17.47 14.14 12.57
N ASP A 286 -17.43 13.17 13.49
CA ASP A 286 -16.23 12.50 13.98
C ASP A 286 -16.01 11.10 13.37
N ALA A 287 -16.83 10.70 12.39
CA ALA A 287 -16.67 9.42 11.72
C ALA A 287 -15.30 9.35 11.00
N PRO A 288 -14.64 8.18 11.01
CA PRO A 288 -13.31 8.01 10.42
C PRO A 288 -13.32 8.13 8.89
N LEU A 289 -14.48 7.92 8.28
CA LEU A 289 -14.72 8.15 6.85
C LEU A 289 -15.66 9.33 6.68
N GLN A 290 -15.18 10.35 5.96
CA GLN A 290 -15.96 11.54 5.58
C GLN A 290 -16.11 11.57 4.07
N ALA A 291 -17.17 12.24 3.59
CA ALA A 291 -17.44 12.38 2.17
C ALA A 291 -17.96 13.80 1.87
N SER A 292 -17.46 14.40 0.80
CA SER A 292 -18.07 15.58 0.20
C SER A 292 -18.81 15.20 -1.08
N ILE A 293 -19.97 15.82 -1.29
CA ILE A 293 -20.86 15.53 -2.41
C ILE A 293 -20.83 16.75 -3.33
N THR A 294 -20.49 16.54 -4.60
CA THR A 294 -20.51 17.59 -5.63
C THR A 294 -21.40 17.15 -6.79
N PRO A 295 -22.59 17.74 -6.93
CA PRO A 295 -23.44 17.48 -8.09
C PRO A 295 -22.76 17.95 -9.38
N GLN A 296 -22.79 17.10 -10.40
CA GLN A 296 -22.41 17.41 -11.78
C GLN A 296 -23.64 17.34 -12.69
N GLY A 297 -23.46 17.65 -13.97
CA GLY A 297 -24.56 17.68 -14.95
C GLY A 297 -25.31 16.35 -15.03
N ASP A 298 -24.59 15.29 -15.34
CA ASP A 298 -25.08 13.92 -15.58
C ASP A 298 -24.76 12.92 -14.45
N HIS A 299 -23.98 13.34 -13.44
CA HIS A 299 -23.59 12.48 -12.33
C HIS A 299 -23.41 13.24 -11.01
N THR A 300 -23.14 12.51 -9.93
CA THR A 300 -22.72 13.06 -8.64
C THR A 300 -21.30 12.57 -8.33
N ARG A 301 -20.40 13.47 -7.96
CA ARG A 301 -19.08 13.10 -7.48
C ARG A 301 -19.06 13.00 -5.96
N LEU A 302 -18.58 11.87 -5.45
CA LEU A 302 -18.32 11.61 -4.05
C LEU A 302 -16.82 11.59 -3.81
N GLU A 303 -16.30 12.59 -3.09
CA GLU A 303 -14.90 12.65 -2.70
C GLU A 303 -14.78 12.22 -1.24
N PHE A 304 -14.15 11.07 -1.01
CA PHE A 304 -13.98 10.48 0.31
C PHE A 304 -12.62 10.82 0.90
N ALA A 305 -12.63 11.09 2.20
CA ALA A 305 -11.44 11.38 2.98
C ALA A 305 -11.44 10.60 4.30
N ILE A 306 -10.24 10.26 4.76
CA ILE A 306 -10.00 9.71 6.10
C ILE A 306 -9.26 10.81 6.88
N PRO A 307 -9.95 11.67 7.65
CA PRO A 307 -9.34 12.87 8.24
C PRO A 307 -8.22 12.56 9.24
N THR A 308 -8.39 11.50 10.03
CA THR A 308 -7.35 10.95 10.93
C THR A 308 -6.17 10.37 10.15
N GLY A 309 -6.36 10.14 8.85
CA GLY A 309 -5.45 9.48 7.96
C GLY A 309 -5.47 7.96 8.03
N TYR A 310 -6.10 7.40 9.06
CA TYR A 310 -6.11 5.97 9.29
C TYR A 310 -7.53 5.47 9.53
N LEU A 311 -7.86 4.36 8.88
CA LEU A 311 -9.09 3.60 9.08
C LEU A 311 -8.72 2.12 9.13
N ASP A 312 -9.08 1.48 10.24
CA ASP A 312 -8.93 0.04 10.39
C ASP A 312 -9.95 -0.71 9.51
N TYR A 313 -9.53 -1.86 9.00
CA TYR A 313 -10.42 -2.75 8.26
C TYR A 313 -11.52 -3.29 9.17
N ASP A 314 -11.20 -3.65 10.40
CA ASP A 314 -12.17 -4.22 11.35
C ASP A 314 -13.21 -3.18 11.80
N ASP A 315 -12.84 -1.90 11.80
CA ASP A 315 -13.72 -0.77 12.12
C ASP A 315 -14.54 -0.27 10.91
N ALA A 316 -14.25 -0.75 9.70
CA ALA A 316 -14.93 -0.29 8.49
C ALA A 316 -16.37 -0.80 8.38
N GLY A 317 -16.68 -1.91 9.07
CA GLY A 317 -18.00 -2.51 9.09
C GLY A 317 -19.07 -1.58 9.63
N GLY A 318 -20.10 -1.31 8.83
CA GLY A 318 -21.25 -0.50 9.21
C GLY A 318 -21.00 1.00 9.22
N LEU A 319 -19.89 1.49 8.66
CA LEU A 319 -19.67 2.92 8.48
C LEU A 319 -20.79 3.54 7.64
N ALA A 320 -21.20 4.75 8.03
CA ALA A 320 -22.20 5.51 7.31
C ALA A 320 -21.58 6.24 6.12
N VAL A 321 -22.21 6.12 4.94
CA VAL A 321 -21.85 6.84 3.72
C VAL A 321 -23.07 7.59 3.18
N PRO A 322 -22.90 8.81 2.65
CA PRO A 322 -24.04 9.69 2.40
C PRO A 322 -24.98 9.13 1.33
N PRO A 323 -26.30 9.32 1.46
CA PRO A 323 -27.23 9.06 0.36
C PRO A 323 -26.97 10.01 -0.81
N ILE A 324 -27.26 9.55 -2.03
CA ILE A 324 -27.13 10.31 -3.28
C ILE A 324 -28.42 10.24 -4.09
N PRO A 325 -28.63 11.18 -5.04
CA PRO A 325 -29.66 11.03 -6.07
C PRO A 325 -29.45 9.73 -6.87
N THR A 326 -30.54 9.00 -7.13
CA THR A 326 -30.51 7.68 -7.78
C THR A 326 -30.82 7.74 -9.28
N ASP A 327 -31.13 8.94 -9.80
CA ASP A 327 -31.50 9.21 -11.19
C ASP A 327 -30.29 9.50 -12.10
N LYS A 328 -29.09 9.60 -11.52
CA LYS A 328 -27.85 9.98 -12.19
C LYS A 328 -26.71 9.05 -11.81
N GLY A 329 -25.66 9.04 -12.63
CA GLY A 329 -24.45 8.27 -12.33
C GLY A 329 -23.72 8.78 -11.09
N VAL A 330 -22.75 8.00 -10.62
CA VAL A 330 -21.87 8.39 -9.51
C VAL A 330 -20.40 8.18 -9.85
N VAL A 331 -19.55 9.10 -9.39
CA VAL A 331 -18.09 8.97 -9.44
C VAL A 331 -17.57 8.87 -8.01
N LEU A 332 -16.89 7.77 -7.70
CA LEU A 332 -16.18 7.57 -6.44
C LEU A 332 -14.74 8.07 -6.55
N SER A 333 -14.31 8.94 -5.64
CA SER A 333 -12.96 9.49 -5.59
C SER A 333 -12.44 9.56 -4.14
N GLY A 334 -11.13 9.64 -3.97
CA GLY A 334 -10.48 9.76 -2.67
C GLY A 334 -9.21 8.91 -2.54
N LYS A 335 -8.45 9.14 -1.47
CA LYS A 335 -7.26 8.33 -1.16
C LYS A 335 -7.64 7.21 -0.18
N LEU A 336 -8.16 6.12 -0.71
CA LEU A 336 -8.69 4.98 0.07
C LEU A 336 -7.95 3.67 -0.23
N SER A 337 -8.14 2.69 0.64
CA SER A 337 -7.75 1.30 0.39
C SER A 337 -8.64 0.64 -0.67
N LEU A 338 -8.11 -0.38 -1.35
CA LEU A 338 -8.87 -1.13 -2.36
C LEU A 338 -10.12 -1.80 -1.76
N TRP A 339 -10.00 -2.38 -0.55
CA TRP A 339 -11.13 -3.01 0.12
C TRP A 339 -12.25 -2.00 0.40
N LEU A 340 -11.94 -0.75 0.74
CA LEU A 340 -12.96 0.27 0.95
C LEU A 340 -13.62 0.69 -0.37
N TYR A 341 -12.85 0.80 -1.46
CA TYR A 341 -13.40 1.03 -2.79
C TYR A 341 -14.39 -0.05 -3.21
N THR A 342 -14.08 -1.32 -2.96
CA THR A 342 -15.02 -2.42 -3.26
C THR A 342 -16.29 -2.35 -2.40
N GLY A 343 -16.19 -1.99 -1.12
CA GLY A 343 -17.36 -1.78 -0.26
C GLY A 343 -18.23 -0.62 -0.72
N LEU A 344 -17.60 0.50 -1.11
CA LEU A 344 -18.30 1.67 -1.67
C LEU A 344 -19.00 1.32 -2.99
N ALA A 345 -18.31 0.62 -3.89
CA ALA A 345 -18.86 0.19 -5.17
C ALA A 345 -20.10 -0.69 -4.97
N LEU A 346 -20.03 -1.72 -4.12
CA LEU A 346 -21.16 -2.59 -3.79
C LEU A 346 -22.32 -1.84 -3.11
N THR A 347 -22.02 -0.77 -2.37
CA THR A 347 -23.04 0.04 -1.70
C THR A 347 -23.79 0.95 -2.67
N TYR A 348 -23.07 1.58 -3.61
CA TYR A 348 -23.66 2.60 -4.49
C TYR A 348 -24.14 2.09 -5.84
N ALA A 349 -23.47 1.10 -6.45
CA ALA A 349 -23.84 0.61 -7.78
C ALA A 349 -25.31 0.18 -7.92
N PRO A 350 -25.94 -0.49 -6.93
CA PRO A 350 -27.36 -0.87 -7.04
C PRO A 350 -28.34 0.32 -7.06
N LEU A 351 -27.87 1.52 -6.72
CA LEU A 351 -28.70 2.72 -6.56
C LEU A 351 -28.70 3.63 -7.80
N VAL A 352 -27.79 3.41 -8.74
CA VAL A 352 -27.50 4.36 -9.83
C VAL A 352 -27.48 3.67 -11.19
N PRO A 353 -27.75 4.39 -12.29
CA PRO A 353 -27.66 3.85 -13.64
C PRO A 353 -26.24 3.40 -14.00
N TRP A 354 -25.21 4.09 -13.50
CA TRP A 354 -23.80 3.71 -13.69
C TRP A 354 -22.93 4.23 -12.56
N LEU A 355 -21.81 3.55 -12.33
CA LEU A 355 -20.83 3.91 -11.32
C LEU A 355 -19.43 3.93 -11.94
N ALA A 356 -18.69 5.01 -11.71
CA ALA A 356 -17.32 5.15 -12.11
C ALA A 356 -16.40 5.37 -10.89
N VAL A 357 -15.14 5.01 -11.04
CA VAL A 357 -14.09 5.20 -10.03
C VAL A 357 -13.00 6.08 -10.62
N TYR A 358 -12.64 7.14 -9.91
CA TYR A 358 -11.56 8.04 -10.28
C TYR A 358 -10.20 7.46 -9.93
N GLN A 359 -9.27 7.50 -10.89
CA GLN A 359 -7.87 7.16 -10.73
C GLN A 359 -7.03 8.23 -11.46
N PRO A 360 -6.12 8.95 -10.77
CA PRO A 360 -5.42 10.11 -11.35
C PRO A 360 -4.77 9.89 -12.72
N GLN A 361 -4.23 8.69 -12.97
CA GLN A 361 -3.52 8.34 -14.20
C GLN A 361 -4.44 8.18 -15.42
N VAL A 362 -5.73 7.87 -15.21
CA VAL A 362 -6.65 7.50 -16.30
C VAL A 362 -7.99 8.23 -16.27
N GLY A 363 -8.28 8.99 -15.21
CA GLY A 363 -9.54 9.69 -15.00
C GLY A 363 -10.61 8.81 -14.34
N CYS A 364 -11.88 9.10 -14.63
CA CYS A 364 -13.03 8.37 -14.11
C CYS A 364 -13.34 7.17 -15.03
N VAL A 365 -13.21 5.95 -14.52
CA VAL A 365 -13.46 4.72 -15.28
C VAL A 365 -14.78 4.09 -14.82
N VAL A 366 -15.70 3.85 -15.75
CA VAL A 366 -16.98 3.17 -15.47
C VAL A 366 -16.71 1.73 -15.04
N ALA A 367 -17.02 1.44 -13.78
CA ALA A 367 -16.81 0.13 -13.17
C ALA A 367 -18.06 -0.76 -13.22
N TYR A 368 -19.24 -0.14 -13.34
CA TYR A 368 -20.55 -0.79 -13.49
C TYR A 368 -21.49 0.11 -14.28
N SER A 369 -22.35 -0.49 -15.10
CA SER A 369 -23.43 0.23 -15.77
C SER A 369 -24.64 -0.66 -16.07
N ALA A 370 -25.82 -0.09 -15.87
CA ALA A 370 -27.11 -0.53 -16.39
C ALA A 370 -27.66 0.43 -17.48
N ASP A 371 -26.86 1.42 -17.88
CA ASP A 371 -27.16 2.42 -18.89
C ASP A 371 -26.44 2.10 -20.21
N GLU A 372 -27.18 2.01 -21.31
CA GLU A 372 -26.63 1.75 -22.64
C GLU A 372 -25.68 2.87 -23.12
N ALA A 373 -25.80 4.09 -22.57
CA ALA A 373 -24.95 5.22 -22.94
C ALA A 373 -23.53 5.15 -22.36
N HIS A 374 -23.31 4.34 -21.33
CA HIS A 374 -22.03 4.22 -20.63
C HIS A 374 -21.69 2.75 -20.43
N ALA A 375 -20.77 2.20 -21.20
CA ALA A 375 -20.32 0.82 -21.05
C ALA A 375 -19.28 0.69 -19.93
N THR A 376 -19.17 -0.50 -19.34
CA THR A 376 -18.08 -0.82 -18.41
C THR A 376 -16.73 -0.69 -19.13
N GLY A 377 -15.79 0.05 -18.53
CA GLY A 377 -14.51 0.41 -19.16
C GLY A 377 -14.51 1.76 -19.88
N ASP A 378 -15.66 2.42 -20.05
CA ASP A 378 -15.71 3.78 -20.58
C ASP A 378 -15.05 4.78 -19.61
N ARG A 379 -14.58 5.89 -20.17
CA ARG A 379 -14.01 7.01 -19.41
C ARG A 379 -14.99 8.17 -19.38
N ILE A 380 -15.28 8.66 -18.17
CA ILE A 380 -16.08 9.88 -17.98
C ILE A 380 -15.15 11.08 -17.93
N HIS A 381 -15.43 12.09 -18.74
CA HIS A 381 -14.71 13.36 -18.73
C HIS A 381 -15.28 14.27 -17.64
N ASP A 382 -14.51 14.49 -16.58
CA ASP A 382 -14.89 15.42 -15.52
C ASP A 382 -14.30 16.81 -15.84
N ALA A 383 -15.10 17.87 -15.75
CA ALA A 383 -14.67 19.22 -16.14
C ALA A 383 -13.62 19.84 -15.19
N GLN A 384 -13.16 19.10 -14.18
CA GLN A 384 -12.21 19.54 -13.15
C GLN A 384 -11.02 18.59 -12.94
N SER A 385 -10.74 17.68 -13.89
CA SER A 385 -9.54 16.82 -13.84
C SER A 385 -8.30 17.50 -14.43
#